data_AF-A0A699WE54-F1
#
_entry.id   AF-A0A699WE54-F1
#
_cell.length_a   1.000
_cell.length_b   1.000
_cell.length_c   1.000
_cell.angle_alpha   90.00
_cell.angle_beta   90.00
_cell.angle_gamma   90.00
#
_symmetry.space_group_name_H-M   'P 1'
#
loop_
_entity.id
_entity.type
_entity.pdbx_description
1 polymer ?
#
loop_
_entity_poly.entity_id
_entity_poly.type
_entity_poly.pdbx_seq_one_letter_code
_entity_poly.pdbx_strand_id
1 'polypeptide(L)'
;ESARVVYSKRRIIATTELKIVEWRNYKHLDWITVRKDDDKQYKFKEGDFKRLHIQDIEDMLLLLVQGKLTNLTVEERFAFNVSLRMFTRSIVIQRRVEDLQLGVESYQKKL
;
A
#
# COMPACT_ATOMS: atom_id res chain seq x y z
N GLU A 1 -2.79 22.23 -1.84
CA GLU A 1 -1.40 21.73 -1.78
C GLU A 1 -1.08 20.22 -1.91
N SER A 2 -1.99 19.23 -1.80
CA SER A 2 -1.53 17.92 -1.24
C SER A 2 -1.47 16.67 -2.13
N ALA A 3 -1.99 16.63 -3.36
CA ALA A 3 -2.04 15.35 -4.11
C ALA A 3 -0.69 14.93 -4.73
N ARG A 4 0.15 15.88 -5.15
CA ARG A 4 1.43 15.57 -5.82
C ARG A 4 2.55 15.14 -4.88
N VAL A 5 2.50 15.60 -3.61
CA VAL A 5 3.56 15.30 -2.62
C VAL A 5 3.40 13.90 -2.04
N VAL A 6 2.14 13.44 -1.89
CA VAL A 6 1.77 12.13 -1.33
C VAL A 6 2.36 10.95 -2.13
N TYR A 7 2.50 11.09 -3.45
CA TYR A 7 3.04 10.05 -4.35
C TYR A 7 4.51 10.30 -4.76
N SER A 8 5.26 11.04 -3.94
CA SER A 8 6.69 11.22 -4.18
C SER A 8 7.45 9.89 -4.05
N LYS A 9 8.50 9.68 -4.87
CA LYS A 9 9.42 8.52 -4.83
C LYS A 9 10.27 8.41 -3.54
N ARG A 10 9.90 9.16 -2.51
CA ARG A 10 10.58 9.21 -1.22
C ARG A 10 10.28 7.93 -0.44
N ARG A 11 11.32 7.43 0.23
CA ARG A 11 11.27 6.16 0.95
C ARG A 11 10.43 6.29 2.22
N ILE A 12 9.62 5.27 2.52
CA ILE A 12 8.94 5.19 3.81
C ILE A 12 9.92 4.66 4.86
N ILE A 13 10.10 5.40 5.96
CA ILE A 13 11.08 5.09 7.00
C ILE A 13 10.46 4.57 8.29
N ALA A 14 9.20 4.93 8.56
CA ALA A 14 8.47 4.47 9.75
C ALA A 14 6.95 4.57 9.55
N THR A 15 6.22 3.74 10.26
CA THR A 15 4.76 3.89 10.43
C THR A 15 4.51 4.58 11.76
N THR A 16 3.74 5.67 11.77
CA THR A 16 3.45 6.42 12.99
C THR A 16 2.18 5.92 13.66
N GLU A 17 1.10 5.81 12.89
CA GLU A 17 -0.22 5.42 13.37
C GLU A 17 -0.97 4.64 12.30
N LEU A 18 -1.92 3.80 12.71
CA LEU A 18 -2.89 3.22 11.80
C LEU A 18 -4.21 3.01 12.51
N LYS A 19 -5.28 2.85 11.73
CA LYS A 19 -6.61 2.51 12.24
C LYS A 19 -7.11 1.26 11.55
N ILE A 20 -7.41 0.26 12.36
CA ILE A 20 -8.07 -0.97 11.92
C ILE A 20 -9.52 -0.91 12.35
N VAL A 21 -10.41 -1.23 11.43
CA VAL A 21 -11.84 -1.31 11.70
C VAL A 21 -12.26 -2.76 11.51
N GLU A 22 -13.15 -3.22 12.37
CA GLU A 22 -13.77 -4.52 12.20
C GLU A 22 -15.05 -4.37 11.38
N TRP A 23 -15.14 -5.11 10.29
CA TRP A 23 -16.36 -5.20 9.48
C TRP A 23 -16.68 -6.66 9.21
N ARG A 24 -17.90 -7.09 9.57
CA ARG A 24 -18.38 -8.48 9.42
C ARG A 24 -17.41 -9.53 9.97
N ASN A 25 -16.90 -9.32 11.18
CA ASN A 25 -15.92 -10.18 11.86
C ASN A 25 -14.54 -10.25 11.17
N TYR A 26 -14.24 -9.27 10.31
CA TYR A 26 -12.94 -9.15 9.64
C TYR A 26 -12.30 -7.79 9.94
N LYS A 27 -11.07 -7.84 10.44
CA LYS A 27 -10.27 -6.65 10.73
C LYS A 27 -9.60 -6.18 9.44
N HIS A 28 -9.92 -4.97 8.99
CA HIS A 28 -9.35 -4.33 7.81
C HIS A 28 -8.75 -2.97 8.16
N LEU A 29 -7.71 -2.58 7.43
CA LEU A 29 -7.05 -1.29 7.60
C LEU A 29 -7.90 -0.17 6.98
N ASP A 30 -8.40 0.77 7.78
CA ASP A 30 -9.14 1.96 7.31
C ASP A 30 -8.15 3.01 6.79
N TRP A 31 -7.10 3.31 7.57
CA TRP A 31 -6.02 4.19 7.15
C TRP A 31 -4.71 3.92 7.91
N ILE A 32 -3.60 4.36 7.32
CA ILE A 32 -2.26 4.33 7.88
C ILE A 32 -1.58 5.69 7.69
N THR A 33 -0.87 6.15 8.71
CA THR A 33 0.03 7.30 8.63
C THR A 33 1.46 6.80 8.65
N VAL A 34 2.24 7.20 7.64
CA VAL A 34 3.64 6.84 7.49
C VAL A 34 4.51 8.08 7.45
N ARG A 35 5.73 7.96 7.94
CA ARG A 35 6.79 8.96 7.83
C ARG A 35 7.71 8.58 6.67
N LYS A 36 8.00 9.55 5.79
CA LYS A 36 8.99 9.39 4.71
C LYS A 36 10.33 10.01 5.07
N ASP A 37 11.32 9.84 4.19
CA ASP A 37 12.69 10.37 4.34
C ASP A 37 12.81 11.89 4.51
N ASP A 38 11.76 12.65 4.17
CA ASP A 38 11.66 14.10 4.40
C ASP A 38 11.11 14.45 5.80
N ASP A 39 10.99 13.44 6.67
CA ASP A 39 10.36 13.47 7.98
C ASP A 39 8.88 13.92 7.98
N LYS A 40 8.27 14.06 6.79
CA LYS A 40 6.85 14.39 6.68
C LYS A 40 6.00 13.15 6.87
N GLN A 41 4.82 13.38 7.43
CA GLN A 41 3.82 12.36 7.63
C GLN A 41 2.79 12.40 6.50
N TYR A 42 2.46 11.22 6.00
CA TYR A 42 1.49 11.02 4.93
C TYR A 42 0.45 10.03 5.38
N LYS A 43 -0.82 10.37 5.17
CA LYS A 43 -1.95 9.53 5.52
C LYS A 43 -2.51 8.88 4.27
N PHE A 44 -2.57 7.56 4.27
CA PHE A 44 -3.13 6.73 3.23
C PHE A 44 -4.37 6.03 3.75
N LYS A 45 -5.49 6.12 3.03
CA LYS A 45 -6.67 5.28 3.26
C LYS A 45 -6.58 4.03 2.41
N GLU A 46 -7.36 2.99 2.75
CA GLU A 46 -7.46 1.77 1.93
C GLU A 46 -7.70 2.08 0.44
N GLY A 47 -8.60 3.02 0.16
CA GLY A 47 -8.93 3.44 -1.22
C GLY A 47 -7.79 4.16 -1.97
N ASP A 48 -6.80 4.68 -1.25
CA ASP A 48 -5.61 5.33 -1.84
C ASP A 48 -4.55 4.31 -2.24
N PHE A 49 -4.66 3.06 -1.78
CA PHE A 49 -3.59 2.08 -1.96
C PHE A 49 -3.33 1.80 -3.43
N LYS A 50 -4.37 1.73 -4.26
CA LYS A 50 -4.23 1.60 -5.73
C LYS A 50 -3.34 2.65 -6.40
N ARG A 51 -3.03 3.75 -5.72
CA ARG A 51 -2.15 4.83 -6.18
C ARG A 51 -0.76 4.80 -5.55
N LEU A 52 -0.52 3.93 -4.57
CA LEU A 52 0.79 3.74 -3.96
C LEU A 52 1.78 3.23 -5.00
N HIS A 53 3.03 3.70 -4.91
CA HIS A 53 4.09 3.15 -5.71
C HIS A 53 4.50 1.78 -5.16
N ILE A 54 5.01 0.89 -6.01
CA ILE A 54 5.47 -0.43 -5.55
C ILE A 54 6.52 -0.32 -4.45
N GLN A 55 7.41 0.67 -4.56
CA GLN A 55 8.43 0.94 -3.54
C GLN A 55 7.83 1.29 -2.17
N ASP A 56 6.72 2.04 -2.14
CA ASP A 56 6.04 2.35 -0.87
C ASP A 56 5.55 1.06 -0.18
N ILE A 57 5.10 0.07 -0.97
CA ILE A 57 4.64 -1.23 -0.47
C ILE A 57 5.80 -2.08 0.01
N GLU A 58 6.91 -2.09 -0.74
CA GLU A 58 8.14 -2.77 -0.36
C GLU A 58 8.68 -2.22 0.97
N ASP A 59 8.69 -0.90 1.14
CA ASP A 59 9.09 -0.26 2.39
C ASP A 59 8.13 -0.61 3.54
N MET A 60 6.81 -0.58 3.33
CA MET A 60 5.83 -0.98 4.36
C MET A 60 5.99 -2.46 4.76
N LEU A 61 6.24 -3.36 3.81
CA LEU A 61 6.53 -4.77 4.06
C LEU A 61 7.85 -4.94 4.83
N LEU A 62 8.88 -4.18 4.45
CA LEU A 62 10.17 -4.20 5.14
C LEU A 62 10.03 -3.76 6.59
N LEU A 63 9.23 -2.72 6.87
CA LEU A 63 8.96 -2.27 8.24
C LEU A 63 8.26 -3.35 9.08
N LEU A 64 7.34 -4.10 8.47
CA LEU A 64 6.66 -5.23 9.12
C LEU A 64 7.65 -6.35 9.45
N VAL A 65 8.49 -6.76 8.49
CA VAL A 65 9.48 -7.85 8.66
C VAL A 65 10.56 -7.47 9.67
N GLN A 66 11.00 -6.22 9.68
CA GLN A 66 12.00 -5.72 10.62
C GLN A 66 11.44 -5.53 12.05
N GLY A 67 10.13 -5.66 12.26
CA GLY A 67 9.52 -5.45 13.56
C GLY A 67 9.56 -4.00 14.04
N LYS A 68 9.78 -3.03 13.14
CA LYS A 68 9.88 -1.59 13.45
C LYS A 68 8.52 -0.93 13.75
N LEU A 69 7.46 -1.71 13.76
CA LEU A 69 6.10 -1.29 14.12
C LEU A 69 5.89 -1.33 15.63
N THR A 70 6.81 -0.72 16.39
CA THR A 70 6.85 -0.78 17.87
C THR A 70 5.58 -0.24 18.53
N ASN A 71 4.85 0.62 17.82
CA ASN A 71 3.63 1.27 18.32
C ASN A 71 2.37 0.42 18.14
N LEU A 72 2.46 -0.75 17.47
CA LEU A 72 1.31 -1.60 17.15
C LEU A 72 1.23 -2.84 18.03
N THR A 73 0.00 -3.19 18.42
CA THR A 73 -0.33 -4.46 19.07
C THR A 73 -0.12 -5.64 18.12
N VAL A 74 -0.03 -6.86 18.68
CA VAL A 74 0.12 -8.10 17.88
C VAL A 74 -1.05 -8.28 16.91
N GLU A 75 -2.26 -7.98 17.34
CA GLU A 75 -3.47 -8.08 16.50
C GLU A 75 -3.45 -7.07 15.36
N GLU A 76 -3.01 -5.84 15.62
CA GLU A 76 -2.89 -4.81 14.58
C GLU A 76 -1.82 -5.16 13.56
N ARG A 77 -0.67 -5.69 14.00
CA ARG A 77 0.36 -6.19 13.09
C ARG A 77 -0.14 -7.33 12.22
N PHE A 78 -0.94 -8.23 12.78
CA PHE A 78 -1.54 -9.34 12.03
C PHE A 78 -2.52 -8.84 10.96
N ALA A 79 -3.47 -7.99 11.35
CA ALA A 79 -4.44 -7.42 10.41
C ALA A 79 -3.74 -6.57 9.34
N PHE A 80 -2.72 -5.78 9.71
CA PHE A 80 -1.92 -5.02 8.76
C PHE A 80 -1.20 -5.92 7.73
N ASN A 81 -0.58 -7.02 8.18
CA ASN A 81 0.06 -8.00 7.30
C ASN A 81 -0.94 -8.60 6.30
N VAL A 82 -2.13 -8.96 6.79
CA VAL A 82 -3.20 -9.50 5.96
C VAL A 82 -3.64 -8.47 4.91
N SER A 83 -3.84 -7.21 5.29
CA SER A 83 -4.16 -6.12 4.36
C SER A 83 -3.09 -5.91 3.29
N LEU A 84 -1.80 -5.87 3.65
CA LEU A 84 -0.69 -5.74 2.69
C LEU A 84 -0.63 -6.90 1.70
N ARG A 85 -0.88 -8.13 2.17
CA ARG A 85 -0.92 -9.32 1.31
C ARG A 85 -2.05 -9.26 0.29
N MET A 86 -3.24 -8.82 0.72
CA MET A 86 -4.37 -8.61 -0.17
C MET A 86 -4.07 -7.53 -1.20
N PHE A 87 -3.44 -6.44 -0.76
CA PHE A 87 -3.09 -5.33 -1.64
C PHE A 87 -2.05 -5.70 -2.70
N THR A 88 -1.00 -6.42 -2.30
CA THR A 88 0.04 -6.91 -3.23
C THR A 88 -0.58 -7.80 -4.32
N ARG A 89 -1.51 -8.69 -3.95
CA ARG A 89 -2.25 -9.52 -4.90
C ARG A 89 -3.07 -8.67 -5.88
N SER A 90 -3.74 -7.63 -5.39
CA SER A 90 -4.52 -6.73 -6.24
C SER A 90 -3.66 -6.04 -7.30
N ILE A 91 -2.47 -5.54 -6.93
CA ILE A 91 -1.54 -4.91 -7.89
C ILE A 91 -1.02 -5.89 -8.92
N VAL A 92 -0.64 -7.10 -8.50
CA VAL A 92 -0.15 -8.13 -9.45
C VAL A 92 -1.24 -8.47 -10.46
N ILE A 93 -2.50 -8.56 -10.02
CA ILE A 93 -3.63 -8.79 -10.93
C ILE A 93 -3.82 -7.58 -11.87
N GLN A 94 -3.81 -6.36 -11.35
CA GLN A 94 -3.95 -5.14 -12.17
C GLN A 94 -2.88 -5.06 -13.27
N ARG A 95 -1.60 -5.29 -12.93
CA ARG A 95 -0.51 -5.31 -13.92
C ARG A 95 -0.71 -6.36 -15.00
N ARG A 96 -1.13 -7.58 -14.63
CA ARG A 96 -1.43 -8.63 -15.62
C ARG A 96 -2.58 -8.24 -16.55
N VAL A 97 -3.59 -7.54 -16.04
CA VAL A 97 -4.71 -7.04 -16.86
C VAL A 97 -4.23 -5.93 -17.80
N GLU A 98 -3.42 -4.98 -17.32
CA GLU A 98 -2.81 -3.92 -18.14
C GLU A 98 -1.93 -4.50 -19.26
N ASP A 99 -1.06 -5.47 -18.94
CA ASP A 99 -0.21 -6.16 -19.91
C ASP A 99 -1.05 -6.87 -21.00
N LEU A 100 -2.14 -7.52 -20.59
CA LEU A 100 -3.05 -8.20 -21.51
C LEU A 100 -3.76 -7.20 -22.43
N GLN A 101 -4.24 -6.08 -21.89
CA GLN A 101 -4.87 -5.01 -22.69
C GLN A 101 -3.92 -4.46 -23.75
N LEU A 102 -2.67 -4.16 -23.37
CA LEU A 102 -1.65 -3.71 -24.31
C LEU A 102 -1.36 -4.75 -25.40
N GLY A 103 -1.35 -6.04 -25.05
CA GLY A 103 -1.21 -7.13 -26.00
C GLY A 103 -2.35 -7.18 -27.02
N VAL A 104 -3.59 -7.01 -26.57
CA VAL A 104 -4.79 -6.94 -27.44
C VAL A 104 -4.72 -5.72 -28.36
N GLU A 105 -4.41 -4.53 -27.84
CA GLU A 105 -4.27 -3.30 -28.64
C GLU A 105 -3.17 -3.43 -29.70
N SER A 106 -2.04 -4.05 -29.34
CA SER A 106 -0.95 -4.30 -30.29
C SER A 106 -1.37 -5.29 -31.39
N TYR A 107 -2.19 -6.29 -31.07
CA TYR A 107 -2.70 -7.23 -32.06
C TYR A 107 -3.69 -6.57 -33.01
N GLN A 108 -4.62 -5.77 -32.48
CA GLN A 108 -5.59 -5.03 -33.29
C GLN A 108 -4.95 -4.03 -34.26
N LYS A 109 -3.86 -3.36 -33.87
CA LYS A 109 -3.12 -2.42 -34.75
C LYS A 109 -2.36 -3.09 -35.90
N LYS A 110 -2.17 -4.41 -35.86
CA LYS A 110 -1.48 -5.17 -36.92
C LYS A 110 -2.43 -5.69 -38.01
N LEU A 111 -3.75 -5.62 -37.77
CA LEU A 111 -4.81 -5.90 -38.75
C LEU A 111 -5.15 -4.62 -39.51
#